data_AF-A0A847P0Q4-F1
#
_entry.id   AF-A0A847P0Q4-F1
#
_cell.length_a   1.000
_cell.length_b   1.000
_cell.length_c   1.000
_cell.angle_alpha   90.00
_cell.angle_beta   90.00
_cell.angle_gamma   90.00
#
_symmetry.space_group_name_H-M   'P 1'
#
loop_
_entity.id
_entity.type
_entity.pdbx_description
1 polymer ?
#
loop_
_entity_poly.entity_id
_entity_poly.type
_entity_poly.pdbx_seq_one_letter_code
_entity_poly.pdbx_strand_id
1 'polypeptide(L)'
;KDALKEDEEKRIRMANYKRWGWDHDRLAEFVFSRIPVSIDDIKRRGRNNALSDARKLYCYFAVTILEMTTLGTGIRLNVTSTAVCRLAKQGKCIAEKKGIVLPVH
;
A
#
# COMPACT_ATOMS: atom_id res chain seq x y z
N LYS A 1 24.97 0.16 -15.01
CA LYS A 1 24.49 1.49 -15.50
C LYS A 1 22.96 1.58 -15.33
N ASP A 2 22.42 0.98 -14.25
CA ASP A 2 21.03 0.52 -14.23
C ASP A 2 20.15 1.28 -13.22
N ALA A 3 20.78 1.96 -12.25
CA ALA A 3 20.07 2.74 -11.22
C ALA A 3 19.26 3.91 -11.80
N LEU A 4 19.70 4.51 -12.91
CA LEU A 4 18.98 5.60 -13.57
C LEU A 4 17.71 5.13 -14.28
N LYS A 5 17.73 3.92 -14.87
CA LYS A 5 16.57 3.34 -15.57
C LYS A 5 15.48 2.90 -14.60
N GLU A 6 15.84 2.25 -13.50
CA GLU A 6 14.87 1.86 -12.47
C GLU A 6 14.17 3.08 -11.86
N ASP A 7 14.92 4.16 -11.64
CA ASP A 7 14.35 5.38 -11.06
C ASP A 7 13.43 6.12 -12.04
N GLU A 8 13.77 6.14 -13.33
CA GLU A 8 12.93 6.71 -14.39
C GLU A 8 11.63 5.90 -14.59
N GLU A 9 11.72 4.57 -14.66
CA GLU A 9 10.54 3.70 -14.73
C GLU A 9 9.65 3.84 -13.51
N LYS A 10 10.23 3.95 -12.32
CA LYS A 10 9.48 4.16 -11.08
C LYS A 10 8.77 5.50 -11.10
N ARG A 11 9.43 6.57 -11.56
CA ARG A 11 8.82 7.90 -11.73
C ARG A 11 7.67 7.88 -12.72
N ILE A 12 7.83 7.22 -13.87
CA ILE A 12 6.78 7.08 -14.88
C ILE A 12 5.59 6.28 -14.31
N ARG A 13 5.83 5.18 -13.59
CA ARG A 13 4.77 4.41 -12.92
C ARG A 13 4.01 5.25 -11.90
N MET A 14 4.71 6.00 -11.05
CA MET A 14 4.10 6.88 -10.03
C MET A 14 3.27 8.00 -10.66
N ALA A 15 3.78 8.62 -11.73
CA ALA A 15 3.05 9.66 -12.47
C ALA A 15 1.75 9.11 -13.11
N ASN A 16 1.78 7.86 -13.60
CA ASN A 16 0.60 7.21 -14.14
C ASN A 16 -0.45 6.96 -13.05
N TYR A 17 -0.07 6.45 -11.86
CA TYR A 17 -1.05 6.13 -10.83
C TYR A 17 -1.86 7.33 -10.31
N LYS A 18 -1.25 8.53 -10.27
CA LYS A 18 -1.98 9.77 -9.94
C LYS A 18 -3.12 10.08 -10.92
N ARG A 19 -3.00 9.68 -12.20
CA ARG A 19 -4.03 9.94 -13.22
C ARG A 19 -5.22 8.99 -13.12
N TRP A 20 -5.07 7.81 -12.51
CA TRP A 20 -6.07 6.73 -12.61
C TRP A 20 -7.14 6.74 -11.51
N GLY A 21 -7.20 7.79 -10.68
CA GLY A 21 -8.28 7.96 -9.70
C GLY A 21 -8.30 6.89 -8.60
N TRP A 22 -7.14 6.38 -8.18
CA TRP A 22 -7.06 5.50 -7.03
C TRP A 22 -7.45 6.25 -5.75
N ASP A 23 -8.41 5.71 -5.02
CA ASP A 23 -8.78 6.14 -3.67
C ASP A 23 -8.54 5.03 -2.64
N HIS A 24 -8.87 5.32 -1.38
CA HIS A 24 -8.70 4.38 -0.28
C HIS A 24 -9.61 3.16 -0.37
N ASP A 25 -10.80 3.28 -0.96
CA ASP A 25 -11.76 2.18 -1.07
C ASP A 25 -11.28 1.18 -2.12
N ARG A 26 -10.97 1.64 -3.33
CA ARG A 26 -10.43 0.81 -4.41
C ARG A 26 -9.11 0.15 -4.03
N LEU A 27 -8.24 0.87 -3.31
CA LEU A 27 -6.99 0.29 -2.82
C LEU A 27 -7.24 -0.80 -1.77
N ALA A 28 -8.20 -0.59 -0.86
CA ALA A 28 -8.52 -1.57 0.16
C ALA A 28 -9.06 -2.85 -0.47
N GLU A 29 -9.98 -2.74 -1.43
CA GLU A 29 -10.49 -3.87 -2.20
C GLU A 29 -9.35 -4.63 -2.89
N PHE A 30 -8.48 -3.93 -3.61
CA PHE A 30 -7.34 -4.55 -4.28
C PHE A 30 -6.42 -5.31 -3.32
N VAL A 31 -6.06 -4.72 -2.18
CA VAL A 31 -5.12 -5.36 -1.24
C VAL A 31 -5.76 -6.56 -0.55
N PHE A 32 -7.01 -6.40 -0.10
CA PHE A 32 -7.71 -7.44 0.65
C PHE A 32 -8.24 -8.56 -0.25
N SER A 33 -8.34 -8.35 -1.58
CA SER A 33 -8.59 -9.46 -2.51
C SER A 33 -7.37 -10.35 -2.74
N ARG A 34 -6.16 -9.91 -2.36
CA ARG A 34 -4.89 -10.64 -2.55
C ARG A 34 -4.42 -11.38 -1.31
N ILE A 35 -5.04 -11.14 -0.17
CA ILE A 35 -4.68 -11.74 1.12
C ILE A 35 -5.99 -12.23 1.75
N PRO A 36 -6.05 -13.47 2.27
CA PRO A 36 -7.30 -14.07 2.76
C PRO A 36 -7.74 -13.45 4.11
N VAL A 37 -8.20 -12.20 4.06
CA VAL A 37 -8.71 -11.42 5.20
C VAL A 37 -9.88 -10.57 4.73
N SER A 38 -10.89 -10.39 5.59
CA SER A 38 -12.01 -9.51 5.26
C SER A 38 -11.57 -8.05 5.25
N ILE A 39 -12.07 -7.29 4.27
CA ILE A 39 -11.93 -5.82 4.24
C ILE A 39 -12.58 -5.17 5.46
N ASP A 40 -13.59 -5.78 6.05
CA ASP A 40 -14.26 -5.28 7.27
C ASP A 40 -13.30 -5.24 8.47
N ASP A 41 -12.28 -6.10 8.46
CA ASP A 41 -11.25 -6.14 9.49
C ASP A 41 -10.16 -5.07 9.30
N ILE A 42 -10.23 -4.19 8.28
CA ILE A 42 -9.19 -3.21 7.95
C ILE A 42 -8.78 -2.32 9.14
N LYS A 43 -9.75 -1.97 10.00
CA LYS A 43 -9.52 -1.18 11.23
C LYS A 43 -9.03 -2.03 12.39
N ARG A 44 -9.27 -3.34 12.38
CA ARG A 44 -8.90 -4.26 13.47
C ARG A 44 -7.40 -4.45 13.56
N ARG A 45 -6.86 -4.31 14.76
CA ARG A 45 -5.42 -4.49 14.99
C ARG A 45 -5.05 -5.97 14.79
N GLY A 46 -4.02 -6.23 13.99
CA GLY A 46 -3.43 -7.56 13.81
C GLY A 46 -1.92 -7.50 14.05
N ARG A 47 -1.37 -8.52 14.71
CA ARG A 47 0.07 -8.68 14.93
C ARG A 47 0.52 -10.01 14.35
N ASN A 48 1.56 -10.00 13.52
CA ASN A 48 2.17 -11.19 12.93
C ASN A 48 1.17 -12.16 12.28
N ASN A 49 0.18 -11.62 11.59
CA ASN A 49 -0.85 -12.40 10.91
C ASN A 49 -1.18 -11.81 9.54
N ALA A 50 -1.98 -12.53 8.74
CA ALA A 50 -2.40 -12.11 7.41
C ALA A 50 -3.00 -10.69 7.39
N LEU A 51 -3.75 -10.31 8.42
CA LEU A 51 -4.32 -8.98 8.56
C LEU A 51 -3.24 -7.91 8.75
N SER A 52 -2.23 -8.19 9.56
CA SER A 52 -1.06 -7.32 9.72
C SER A 52 -0.35 -7.11 8.39
N ASP A 53 -0.21 -8.17 7.59
CA ASP A 53 0.44 -8.09 6.29
C ASP A 53 -0.38 -7.32 5.26
N ALA A 54 -1.70 -7.52 5.23
CA ALA A 54 -2.60 -6.72 4.40
C ALA A 54 -2.53 -5.23 4.75
N ARG A 55 -2.55 -4.89 6.04
CA ARG A 55 -2.46 -3.50 6.49
C ARG A 55 -1.11 -2.86 6.14
N LYS A 56 0.00 -3.59 6.24
CA LYS A 56 1.33 -3.11 5.82
C LYS A 56 1.37 -2.87 4.31
N LEU A 57 0.87 -3.83 3.53
CA LEU A 57 0.82 -3.75 2.08
C LEU A 57 -0.04 -2.56 1.61
N TYR A 58 -1.19 -2.37 2.25
CA TYR A 58 -2.05 -1.21 2.03
C TYR A 58 -1.31 0.11 2.30
N CYS A 59 -0.63 0.25 3.45
CA CYS A 59 0.14 1.46 3.75
C CYS A 59 1.24 1.74 2.71
N TYR A 60 1.92 0.69 2.24
CA TYR A 60 2.97 0.83 1.23
C TYR A 60 2.40 1.39 -0.07
N PHE A 61 1.35 0.78 -0.61
CA PHE A 61 0.73 1.28 -1.83
C PHE A 61 0.14 2.67 -1.65
N ALA A 62 -0.61 2.91 -0.57
CA ALA A 62 -1.26 4.20 -0.31
C ALA A 62 -0.24 5.35 -0.28
N VAL A 63 0.78 5.24 0.56
CA VAL A 63 1.68 6.39 0.83
C VAL A 63 2.88 6.42 -0.10
N THR A 64 3.44 5.25 -0.45
CA THR A 64 4.70 5.20 -1.21
C THR A 64 4.48 5.19 -2.71
N ILE A 65 3.39 4.59 -3.19
CA ILE A 65 3.13 4.44 -4.64
C ILE A 65 2.08 5.44 -5.12
N LEU A 66 1.00 5.59 -4.35
CA LEU A 66 -0.15 6.44 -4.69
C LEU A 66 -0.06 7.85 -4.10
N GLU A 67 0.96 8.12 -3.27
CA GLU A 67 1.19 9.41 -2.61
C GLU A 67 -0.04 9.95 -1.85
N MET A 68 -0.89 9.07 -1.36
CA MET A 68 -2.00 9.40 -0.47
C MET A 68 -1.45 9.90 0.88
N THR A 69 -2.23 10.74 1.55
CA THR A 69 -1.78 11.31 2.82
C THR A 69 -1.67 10.25 3.91
N THR A 70 -0.63 10.34 4.73
CA THR A 70 -0.45 9.47 5.91
C THR A 70 -1.59 9.65 6.92
N LEU A 71 -2.15 10.85 7.01
CA LEU A 71 -3.31 11.16 7.84
C LEU A 71 -4.57 10.43 7.36
N GLY A 72 -4.94 10.54 6.07
CA GLY A 72 -6.10 9.85 5.50
C GLY A 72 -5.96 8.33 5.61
N THR A 73 -4.76 7.83 5.32
CA THR A 73 -4.42 6.40 5.47
C THR A 73 -4.56 5.94 6.93
N GLY A 74 -4.13 6.77 7.89
CA GLY A 74 -4.22 6.49 9.31
C GLY A 74 -5.66 6.43 9.82
N ILE A 75 -6.50 7.38 9.39
CA ILE A 75 -7.94 7.40 9.67
C ILE A 75 -8.60 6.11 9.17
N ARG A 76 -8.31 5.71 7.92
CA ARG A 76 -8.88 4.49 7.32
C ARG A 76 -8.53 3.22 8.11
N LEU A 77 -7.31 3.14 8.63
CA LEU A 77 -6.78 1.99 9.36
C LEU A 77 -6.97 2.06 10.89
N ASN A 78 -7.50 3.16 11.41
CA ASN A 78 -7.56 3.47 12.84
C ASN A 78 -6.17 3.39 13.54
N VAL A 79 -5.17 4.06 12.95
CA VAL A 79 -3.79 4.16 13.49
C VAL A 79 -3.20 5.56 13.27
N THR A 80 -2.13 5.87 13.98
CA THR A 80 -1.42 7.14 13.83
C THR A 80 -0.64 7.23 12.52
N SER A 81 -0.39 8.44 12.04
CA SER A 81 0.45 8.69 10.84
C SER A 81 1.86 8.09 11.00
N THR A 82 2.43 8.13 12.21
CA THR A 82 3.73 7.49 12.51
C THR A 82 3.67 5.97 12.32
N ALA A 83 2.57 5.33 12.74
CA ALA A 83 2.36 3.91 12.50
C ALA A 83 2.20 3.61 11.01
N VAL A 84 1.50 4.47 10.25
CA VAL A 84 1.39 4.34 8.80
C VAL A 84 2.78 4.34 8.14
N CYS A 85 3.63 5.33 8.45
CA CYS A 85 4.99 5.40 7.90
C CYS A 85 5.80 4.13 8.20
N ARG A 86 5.72 3.61 9.42
CA ARG A 86 6.40 2.36 9.80
C ARG A 86 5.85 1.16 9.04
N LEU A 87 4.54 1.04 8.93
CA LEU A 87 3.87 -0.05 8.21
C LEU A 87 4.17 -0.02 6.71
N ALA A 88 4.24 1.17 6.10
CA ALA A 88 4.58 1.33 4.68
C ALA A 88 5.98 0.79 4.37
N LYS A 89 6.98 1.07 5.22
CA LYS A 89 8.33 0.51 5.08
C LYS A 89 8.32 -1.03 5.11
N GLN A 90 7.53 -1.62 6.02
CA GLN A 90 7.38 -3.07 6.12
C GLN A 90 6.56 -3.66 4.95
N GLY A 91 5.60 -2.88 4.44
CA GLY A 91 4.73 -3.27 3.34
C GLY A 91 5.48 -3.48 2.02
N LYS A 92 6.56 -2.71 1.80
CA LYS A 92 7.46 -2.92 0.65
C LYS A 92 7.99 -4.35 0.62
N CYS A 93 8.52 -4.84 1.74
CA CYS A 93 9.04 -6.20 1.84
C CYS A 93 7.97 -7.27 1.59
N ILE A 94 6.71 -6.99 1.98
CA ILE A 94 5.59 -7.90 1.73
C ILE A 94 5.21 -7.91 0.25
N ALA A 95 5.17 -6.75 -0.39
CA ALA A 95 4.92 -6.62 -1.82
C ALA A 95 5.95 -7.43 -2.62
N GLU A 96 7.24 -7.26 -2.29
CA GLU A 96 8.35 -8.00 -2.92
C GLU A 96 8.24 -9.50 -2.65
N LYS A 97 8.06 -9.92 -1.39
CA LYS A 97 7.97 -11.34 -1.01
C LYS A 97 6.80 -12.07 -1.66
N LYS A 98 5.66 -11.39 -1.84
CA LYS A 98 4.45 -11.98 -2.44
C LYS A 98 4.32 -11.71 -3.94
N GLY A 99 5.25 -10.96 -4.54
CA GLY A 99 5.16 -10.55 -5.94
C GLY A 99 3.94 -9.69 -6.26
N ILE A 100 3.44 -8.92 -5.29
CA ILE A 100 2.24 -8.09 -5.48
C ILE A 100 2.68 -6.70 -5.95
N VAL A 101 2.20 -6.31 -7.13
CA VAL A 101 2.40 -4.98 -7.71
C VAL A 101 1.04 -4.34 -7.97
N LEU A 102 0.97 -3.02 -7.83
CA LEU A 102 -0.22 -2.28 -8.24
C LEU A 102 -0.34 -2.41 -9.77
N PRO A 103 -1.51 -2.78 -10.33
CA PRO A 103 -1.66 -2.85 -11.77
C PRO A 103 -1.53 -1.46 -12.39
N VAL A 104 -0.70 -1.37 -13.42
CA VAL A 104 -0.71 -0.24 -14.36
C VAL A 104 -1.78 -0.59 -15.38
N HIS A 105 -2.86 0.19 -15.44
CA HIS A 105 -3.80 0.14 -16.56
C HIS A 105 -3.30 1.04 -17.68
#